data_AF-A0A2C6MJD1-F1
#
_entry.id   AF-A0A2C6MJD1-F1
#
_cell.length_a   1.000
_cell.length_b   1.000
_cell.length_c   1.000
_cell.angle_alpha   90.00
_cell.angle_beta   90.00
_cell.angle_gamma   90.00
#
_symmetry.space_group_name_H-M   'P 1'
#
loop_
_entity.id
_entity.type
_entity.pdbx_description
1 polymer ?
#
loop_
_entity_poly.entity_id
_entity_poly.type
_entity_poly.pdbx_seq_one_letter_code
_entity_poly.pdbx_strand_id
1 'polypeptide(L)'
;MLRLFKNKKTNPPPEKDLTGNTLDIQDLFSPEALDIMRDKLYLGADRYSRIYAVYALPRQLRVGWLDDLSRAGDVDISIHMYPAPPGQVVNSLLKLETQSRSQYRLDQESGNIARLPELEAAIADYRALRETVQLGNDNLYYVTIFIAIHGKDEEELRQRSSLVEDILARKGVLHIALAFRQEQALKSYLPLNDLKIMDMARNLTSGAAACCMPLTTSASGISAA
;
A
#
# COMPACT_ATOMS: atom_id res chain seq x y z
N MET A 1 37.86 -21.73 42.52
CA MET A 1 38.64 -21.23 41.37
C MET A 1 38.58 -22.30 40.28
N LEU A 2 38.08 -21.91 39.09
CA LEU A 2 38.01 -22.63 37.80
C LEU A 2 37.40 -24.04 37.73
N ARG A 3 36.31 -24.17 36.96
CA ARG A 3 36.19 -25.16 35.87
C ARG A 3 34.96 -24.88 35.00
N LEU A 4 35.18 -25.00 33.68
CA LEU A 4 34.25 -25.39 32.59
C LEU A 4 34.26 -24.42 31.40
N PHE A 5 35.32 -24.49 30.60
CA PHE A 5 35.23 -24.16 29.18
C PHE A 5 34.38 -25.25 28.50
N LYS A 6 33.16 -24.90 28.10
CA LYS A 6 32.27 -25.78 27.34
C LYS A 6 32.56 -25.56 25.85
N ASN A 7 33.14 -26.58 25.22
CA ASN A 7 33.50 -26.61 23.81
C ASN A 7 32.24 -26.41 22.94
N LYS A 8 32.24 -25.40 22.07
CA LYS A 8 31.15 -25.12 21.12
C LYS A 8 31.29 -26.12 19.97
N LYS A 9 30.42 -27.13 19.92
CA LYS A 9 30.37 -28.07 18.79
C LYS A 9 30.04 -27.28 17.53
N THR A 10 31.00 -27.20 16.61
CA THR A 10 30.79 -26.75 15.24
C THR A 10 29.97 -27.82 14.53
N ASN A 11 28.73 -27.51 14.17
CA ASN A 11 27.93 -28.39 13.33
C ASN A 11 28.65 -28.53 11.97
N PRO A 12 28.79 -29.75 11.42
CA PRO A 12 29.32 -29.92 10.08
C PRO A 12 28.40 -29.23 9.05
N PRO A 13 28.93 -28.73 7.93
CA PRO A 13 28.10 -28.20 6.86
C PRO A 13 27.09 -29.27 6.41
N PRO A 14 25.83 -28.91 6.12
CA PRO A 14 24.83 -29.87 5.71
C PRO A 14 25.33 -30.64 4.48
N GLU A 15 25.20 -31.95 4.54
CA GLU A 15 25.58 -32.89 3.49
C GLU A 15 24.86 -32.50 2.20
N LYS A 16 25.63 -32.18 1.14
CA LYS A 16 25.08 -31.76 -0.16
C LYS A 16 24.54 -32.99 -0.89
N ASP A 17 23.24 -33.26 -0.71
CA ASP A 17 22.50 -34.20 -1.54
C ASP A 17 22.43 -33.68 -2.99
N LEU A 18 22.78 -34.54 -3.96
CA LEU A 18 22.76 -34.21 -5.40
C LEU A 18 21.36 -33.85 -5.92
N THR A 19 20.31 -34.26 -5.21
CA THR A 19 18.90 -33.89 -5.46
C THR A 19 18.55 -32.47 -4.97
N GLY A 20 19.33 -31.89 -4.05
CA GLY A 20 19.17 -30.52 -3.56
C GLY A 20 19.72 -29.44 -4.50
N ASN A 21 20.29 -29.83 -5.64
CA ASN A 21 20.77 -28.94 -6.71
C ASN A 21 19.72 -28.67 -7.80
N THR A 22 18.47 -29.06 -7.57
CA THR A 22 17.36 -28.73 -8.47
C THR A 22 16.92 -27.31 -8.21
N LEU A 23 16.73 -26.51 -9.26
CA LEU A 23 16.17 -25.16 -9.16
C LEU A 23 14.83 -25.23 -8.41
N ASP A 24 14.73 -24.54 -7.26
CA ASP A 24 13.44 -24.35 -6.62
C ASP A 24 12.64 -23.32 -7.42
N ILE A 25 11.31 -23.38 -7.34
CA ILE A 25 10.42 -22.41 -8.02
C ILE A 25 10.74 -20.98 -7.55
N GLN A 26 11.20 -20.83 -6.30
CA GLN A 26 11.61 -19.56 -5.73
C GLN A 26 12.86 -18.98 -6.41
N ASP A 27 13.79 -19.83 -6.84
CA ASP A 27 15.02 -19.40 -7.52
C ASP A 27 14.72 -18.80 -8.91
N LEU A 28 13.59 -19.16 -9.52
CA LEU A 28 13.15 -18.61 -10.81
C LEU A 28 12.74 -17.14 -10.71
N PHE A 29 12.24 -16.70 -9.55
CA PHE A 29 11.76 -15.34 -9.31
C PHE A 29 12.75 -14.50 -8.50
N SER A 30 13.84 -15.10 -8.02
CA SER A 30 14.87 -14.38 -7.29
C SER A 30 15.63 -13.45 -8.24
N PRO A 31 15.87 -12.18 -7.88
CA PRO A 31 16.76 -11.32 -8.64
C PRO A 31 18.19 -11.88 -8.63
N GLU A 32 18.97 -11.50 -9.64
CA GLU A 32 20.39 -11.90 -9.78
C GLU A 32 21.23 -11.37 -8.62
N ALA A 33 20.97 -10.13 -8.22
CA ALA A 33 21.56 -9.50 -7.05
C ALA A 33 20.48 -8.70 -6.33
N LEU A 34 20.55 -8.63 -5.00
CA LEU A 34 19.69 -7.77 -4.21
C LEU A 34 20.57 -6.92 -3.31
N ASP A 35 20.71 -5.65 -3.65
CA ASP A 35 21.32 -4.66 -2.76
C ASP A 35 20.24 -3.67 -2.28
N ILE A 36 20.12 -3.55 -0.96
CA ILE A 36 19.07 -2.80 -0.29
C ILE A 36 19.66 -1.49 0.18
N MET A 37 19.29 -0.41 -0.50
CA MET A 37 19.69 0.93 -0.11
C MET A 37 18.56 1.59 0.70
N ARG A 38 18.79 2.83 1.15
CA ARG A 38 17.82 3.54 2.00
C ARG A 38 16.44 3.62 1.36
N ASP A 39 16.36 4.04 0.10
CA ASP A 39 15.11 4.39 -0.59
C ASP A 39 15.03 3.77 -1.99
N LYS A 40 15.92 2.83 -2.31
CA LYS A 40 15.98 2.13 -3.60
C LYS A 40 16.54 0.72 -3.40
N LEU A 41 16.31 -0.12 -4.39
CA LEU A 41 16.77 -1.49 -4.49
C LEU A 41 17.57 -1.63 -5.78
N TYR A 42 18.67 -2.37 -5.75
CA TYR A 42 19.34 -2.83 -6.97
C TYR A 42 19.04 -4.32 -7.13
N LEU A 43 18.53 -4.70 -8.30
CA LEU A 43 18.00 -6.03 -8.61
C LEU A 43 18.96 -6.87 -9.51
N GLY A 44 20.17 -6.36 -9.78
CA GLY A 44 21.10 -6.97 -10.75
C GLY A 44 20.86 -6.48 -12.18
N ALA A 45 21.77 -6.85 -13.10
CA ALA A 45 21.73 -6.49 -14.52
C ALA A 45 21.39 -5.02 -14.82
N ASP A 46 21.99 -4.07 -14.10
CA ASP A 46 21.73 -2.63 -14.21
C ASP A 46 20.21 -2.32 -14.08
N ARG A 47 19.57 -2.86 -13.04
CA ARG A 47 18.17 -2.54 -12.71
C ARG A 47 18.06 -2.01 -11.30
N TYR A 48 17.57 -0.79 -11.19
CA TYR A 48 17.19 -0.16 -9.94
C TYR A 48 15.67 -0.12 -9.83
N SER A 49 15.17 -0.28 -8.60
CA SER A 49 13.76 -0.16 -8.28
C SER A 49 13.56 0.74 -7.08
N ARG A 50 12.45 1.47 -7.04
CA ARG A 50 12.00 2.21 -5.87
C ARG A 50 10.52 1.95 -5.66
N ILE A 51 10.18 1.53 -4.44
CA ILE A 51 8.82 1.18 -4.08
C ILE A 51 8.23 2.26 -3.18
N TYR A 52 7.08 2.76 -3.59
CA TYR A 52 6.23 3.68 -2.86
C TYR A 52 5.01 2.96 -2.31
N ALA A 53 4.50 3.45 -1.18
CA ALA A 53 3.16 3.11 -0.70
C ALA A 53 2.27 4.34 -0.71
N VAL A 54 1.01 4.16 -1.11
CA VAL A 54 -0.02 5.19 -0.96
C VAL A 54 -0.48 5.20 0.48
N TYR A 55 -0.42 6.37 1.13
CA TYR A 55 -0.85 6.53 2.52
C TYR A 55 -2.05 7.47 2.67
N ALA A 56 -2.45 8.22 1.64
CA ALA A 56 -3.72 8.92 1.64
C ALA A 56 -4.29 9.06 0.22
N LEU A 57 -5.61 8.97 0.13
CA LEU A 57 -6.37 9.12 -1.11
C LEU A 57 -7.28 10.36 -1.00
N PRO A 58 -7.62 11.01 -2.13
CA PRO A 58 -8.55 12.13 -2.14
C PRO A 58 -9.95 11.71 -1.66
N ARG A 59 -10.78 12.67 -1.22
CA ARG A 59 -12.17 12.40 -0.77
C ARG A 59 -13.03 11.72 -1.85
N GLN A 60 -12.74 11.97 -3.12
CA GLN A 60 -13.43 11.36 -4.26
C GLN A 60 -12.41 10.73 -5.20
N LEU A 61 -12.56 9.43 -5.42
CA LEU A 61 -11.74 8.68 -6.36
C LEU A 61 -12.56 8.41 -7.62
N ARG A 62 -11.93 8.59 -8.79
CA ARG A 62 -12.57 8.33 -10.09
C ARG A 62 -12.04 7.03 -10.66
N VAL A 63 -12.89 6.32 -11.39
CA VAL A 63 -12.47 5.14 -12.17
C VAL A 63 -11.37 5.55 -13.17
N GLY A 64 -10.36 4.69 -13.33
CA GLY A 64 -9.23 4.93 -14.25
C GLY A 64 -8.16 5.88 -13.69
N TRP A 65 -8.18 6.22 -12.40
CA TRP A 65 -7.17 7.12 -11.84
C TRP A 65 -5.75 6.53 -11.88
N LEU A 66 -5.61 5.20 -11.92
CA LEU A 66 -4.32 4.51 -12.06
C LEU A 66 -3.77 4.50 -13.49
N ASP A 67 -4.59 4.84 -14.50
CA ASP A 67 -4.21 4.68 -15.91
C ASP A 67 -3.04 5.57 -16.32
N ASP A 68 -2.90 6.74 -15.70
CA ASP A 68 -1.77 7.64 -15.97
C ASP A 68 -0.45 7.07 -15.41
N LEU A 69 -0.53 6.30 -14.32
CA LEU A 69 0.63 5.66 -13.71
C LEU A 69 1.10 4.48 -14.53
N SER A 70 0.18 3.67 -15.07
CA SER A 70 0.55 2.56 -15.95
C SER A 70 1.16 3.03 -17.27
N ARG A 71 0.77 4.22 -17.74
CA ARG A 71 1.37 4.86 -18.92
C ARG A 71 2.77 5.46 -18.69
N ALA A 72 3.22 5.58 -17.43
CA ALA A 72 4.52 6.16 -17.09
C ALA A 72 5.72 5.28 -17.53
N GLY A 73 5.49 4.02 -17.89
CA GLY A 73 6.50 3.08 -18.37
C GLY A 73 7.38 2.50 -17.25
N ASP A 74 7.59 1.19 -17.26
CA ASP A 74 8.36 0.44 -16.25
C ASP A 74 7.88 0.68 -14.79
N VAL A 75 6.57 0.92 -14.63
CA VAL A 75 5.89 1.06 -13.35
C VAL A 75 4.96 -0.12 -13.14
N ASP A 76 5.11 -0.77 -12.00
CA ASP A 76 4.22 -1.81 -11.56
C ASP A 76 3.39 -1.35 -10.36
N ILE A 77 2.14 -1.82 -10.31
CA ILE A 77 1.18 -1.46 -9.26
C ILE A 77 0.66 -2.75 -8.65
N SER A 78 0.79 -2.87 -7.33
CA SER A 78 0.28 -3.99 -6.56
C SER A 78 -0.75 -3.50 -5.56
N ILE A 79 -1.93 -4.14 -5.56
CA ILE A 79 -3.08 -3.71 -4.79
C ILE A 79 -3.57 -4.90 -3.97
N HIS A 80 -3.53 -4.74 -2.65
CA HIS A 80 -4.03 -5.70 -1.70
C HIS A 80 -5.37 -5.21 -1.17
N MET A 81 -6.41 -6.03 -1.31
CA MET A 81 -7.78 -5.67 -0.91
C MET A 81 -8.32 -6.76 -0.01
N TYR A 82 -8.63 -6.42 1.25
CA TYR A 82 -9.20 -7.35 2.21
C TYR A 82 -10.53 -6.81 2.74
N PRO A 83 -11.64 -7.56 2.67
CA PRO A 83 -12.91 -7.12 3.22
C PRO A 83 -12.82 -7.03 4.75
N ALA A 84 -13.30 -5.92 5.30
CA ALA A 84 -13.39 -5.74 6.74
C ALA A 84 -14.67 -6.41 7.28
N PRO A 85 -14.62 -7.15 8.41
CA PRO A 85 -15.81 -7.76 9.00
C PRO A 85 -16.85 -6.68 9.38
N PRO A 86 -18.11 -6.76 8.89
CA PRO A 86 -19.11 -5.71 9.10
C PRO A 86 -19.35 -5.36 10.57
N GLY A 87 -19.39 -6.35 11.45
CA GLY A 87 -19.56 -6.13 12.89
C GLY A 87 -18.42 -5.32 13.52
N GLN A 88 -17.18 -5.52 13.08
CA GLN A 88 -16.03 -4.74 13.57
C GLN A 88 -16.06 -3.30 13.03
N VAL A 89 -16.47 -3.13 11.78
CA VAL A 89 -16.62 -1.83 11.13
C VAL A 89 -17.66 -0.98 11.86
N VAL A 90 -18.86 -1.53 12.09
CA VAL A 90 -19.96 -0.82 12.75
C VAL A 90 -19.56 -0.35 14.16
N ASN A 91 -18.90 -1.22 14.93
CA ASN A 91 -18.42 -0.87 16.27
C ASN A 91 -17.33 0.22 16.22
N SER A 92 -16.43 0.15 15.25
CA SER A 92 -15.37 1.15 15.07
C SER A 92 -15.94 2.52 14.68
N LEU A 93 -16.91 2.55 13.76
CA LEU A 93 -17.61 3.77 13.34
C LEU A 93 -18.43 4.37 14.49
N LEU A 94 -19.11 3.55 15.30
CA LEU A 94 -19.82 4.03 16.49
C LEU A 94 -18.85 4.69 17.50
N LYS A 95 -17.67 4.09 17.70
CA LYS A 95 -16.64 4.67 18.57
C LYS A 95 -16.13 6.01 18.04
N LEU A 96 -15.86 6.10 16.74
CA LEU A 96 -15.42 7.36 16.09
C LEU A 96 -16.51 8.45 16.13
N GLU A 97 -17.78 8.08 15.88
CA GLU A 97 -18.92 8.99 16.02
C GLU A 97 -19.03 9.52 17.45
N THR A 98 -18.94 8.62 18.44
CA THR A 98 -19.02 8.98 19.87
C THR A 98 -17.88 9.91 20.29
N GLN A 99 -16.65 9.61 19.88
CA GLN A 99 -15.48 10.45 20.15
C GLN A 99 -15.63 11.84 19.51
N SER A 100 -16.10 11.90 18.27
CA SER A 100 -16.30 13.16 17.55
C SER A 100 -17.40 14.01 18.19
N ARG A 101 -18.49 13.38 18.65
CA ARG A 101 -19.55 14.06 19.42
C ARG A 101 -19.05 14.63 20.73
N SER A 102 -18.22 13.87 21.46
CA SER A 102 -17.61 14.35 22.70
C SER A 102 -16.72 15.56 22.44
N GLN A 103 -15.87 15.50 21.40
CA GLN A 103 -15.03 16.64 21.03
C GLN A 103 -15.85 17.85 20.61
N TYR A 104 -16.92 17.65 19.84
CA TYR A 104 -17.84 18.72 19.42
C TYR A 104 -18.42 19.46 20.64
N ARG A 105 -18.89 18.72 21.66
CA ARG A 105 -19.41 19.32 22.89
C ARG A 105 -18.34 20.14 23.64
N LEU A 106 -17.12 19.59 23.78
CA LEU A 106 -16.02 20.29 24.44
C LEU A 106 -15.61 21.57 23.69
N ASP A 107 -15.51 21.51 22.36
CA ASP A 107 -15.17 22.66 21.53
C ASP A 107 -16.29 23.71 21.57
N GLN A 108 -17.55 23.27 21.63
CA GLN A 108 -18.70 24.15 21.78
C GLN A 108 -18.73 24.85 23.15
N GLU A 109 -18.49 24.10 24.24
CA GLU A 109 -18.44 24.63 25.62
C GLU A 109 -17.26 25.59 25.82
N SER A 110 -16.11 25.32 25.19
CA SER A 110 -14.93 26.18 25.25
C SER A 110 -14.98 27.39 24.30
N GLY A 111 -16.02 27.49 23.46
CA GLY A 111 -16.18 28.57 22.48
C GLY A 111 -15.27 28.47 21.25
N ASN A 112 -14.65 27.32 21.00
CA ASN A 112 -13.82 27.07 19.83
C ASN A 112 -14.67 26.74 18.59
N ILE A 113 -15.22 27.78 17.96
CA ILE A 113 -16.12 27.65 16.81
C ILE A 113 -15.42 27.19 15.52
N ALA A 114 -14.08 27.29 15.44
CA ALA A 114 -13.34 27.03 14.20
C ALA A 114 -13.42 25.57 13.74
N ARG A 115 -13.54 24.62 14.68
CA ARG A 115 -13.52 23.17 14.42
C ARG A 115 -14.91 22.53 14.35
N LEU A 116 -15.95 23.25 14.78
CA LEU A 116 -17.31 22.71 14.86
C LEU A 116 -17.84 22.22 13.51
N PRO A 117 -17.68 22.95 12.39
CA PRO A 117 -18.20 22.49 11.09
C PRO A 117 -17.54 21.18 10.62
N GLU A 118 -16.23 21.01 10.86
CA GLU A 118 -15.49 19.81 10.50
C GLU A 118 -15.95 18.60 11.33
N LEU A 119 -16.12 18.78 12.64
CA LEU A 119 -16.60 17.74 13.55
C LEU A 119 -18.05 17.33 13.23
N GLU A 120 -18.91 18.30 12.90
CA GLU A 120 -20.30 18.04 12.52
C GLU A 120 -20.38 17.22 11.22
N ALA A 121 -19.60 17.60 10.20
CA ALA A 121 -19.49 16.85 8.95
C ALA A 121 -18.98 15.42 9.20
N ALA A 122 -17.93 15.26 10.03
CA ALA A 122 -17.40 13.95 10.37
C ALA A 122 -18.43 13.06 11.09
N ILE A 123 -19.19 13.61 12.04
CA ILE A 123 -20.26 12.89 12.74
C ILE A 123 -21.34 12.42 11.75
N ALA A 124 -21.75 13.27 10.82
CA ALA A 124 -22.72 12.92 9.79
C ALA A 124 -22.18 11.82 8.86
N ASP A 125 -20.93 11.95 8.41
CA ASP A 125 -20.26 10.98 7.54
C ASP A 125 -20.14 9.60 8.22
N TYR A 126 -19.70 9.54 9.49
CA TYR A 126 -19.61 8.27 10.23
C TYR A 126 -20.95 7.60 10.44
N ARG A 127 -22.00 8.39 10.72
CA ARG A 127 -23.36 7.86 10.90
C ARG A 127 -23.88 7.28 9.59
N ALA A 128 -23.80 8.02 8.48
CA ALA A 128 -24.28 7.58 7.18
C ALA A 128 -23.57 6.31 6.72
N LEU A 129 -22.23 6.25 6.89
CA LEU A 129 -21.46 5.07 6.56
C LEU A 129 -21.83 3.86 7.45
N ARG A 130 -22.02 4.07 8.76
CA ARG A 130 -22.43 3.01 9.68
C ARG A 130 -23.79 2.43 9.30
N GLU A 131 -24.77 3.29 9.02
CA GLU A 131 -26.12 2.86 8.59
C GLU A 131 -26.06 2.04 7.30
N THR A 132 -25.28 2.51 6.31
CA THR A 132 -25.10 1.79 5.04
C THR A 132 -24.50 0.39 5.25
N VAL A 133 -23.49 0.26 6.11
CA VAL A 133 -22.87 -1.03 6.43
C VAL A 133 -23.80 -1.92 7.25
N GLN A 134 -24.56 -1.37 8.20
CA GLN A 134 -25.54 -2.13 9.00
C GLN A 134 -26.66 -2.72 8.16
N LEU A 135 -27.11 -1.99 7.14
CA LEU A 135 -28.12 -2.46 6.18
C LEU A 135 -27.58 -3.47 5.17
N GLY A 136 -26.26 -3.67 5.12
CA GLY A 136 -25.60 -4.56 4.15
C GLY A 136 -25.51 -3.97 2.73
N ASN A 137 -25.72 -2.67 2.58
CA ASN A 137 -25.68 -2.00 1.28
C ASN A 137 -24.25 -1.68 0.81
N ASP A 138 -23.29 -1.63 1.73
CA ASP A 138 -21.88 -1.39 1.42
C ASP A 138 -20.97 -2.16 2.40
N ASN A 139 -19.74 -2.44 1.96
CA ASN A 139 -18.69 -3.06 2.75
C ASN A 139 -17.46 -2.16 2.76
N LEU A 140 -16.75 -2.13 3.88
CA LEU A 140 -15.42 -1.52 3.93
C LEU A 140 -14.36 -2.54 3.58
N TYR A 141 -13.33 -2.07 2.89
CA TYR A 141 -12.15 -2.83 2.51
C TYR A 141 -10.90 -2.16 3.07
N TYR A 142 -9.98 -2.96 3.59
CA TYR A 142 -8.60 -2.57 3.83
C TYR A 142 -7.85 -2.68 2.50
N VAL A 143 -7.50 -1.53 1.94
CA VAL A 143 -6.80 -1.43 0.65
C VAL A 143 -5.39 -0.89 0.87
N THR A 144 -4.39 -1.62 0.39
CA THR A 144 -2.99 -1.19 0.39
C THR A 144 -2.50 -1.15 -1.06
N ILE A 145 -1.90 -0.03 -1.47
CA ILE A 145 -1.43 0.18 -2.84
C ILE A 145 0.07 0.42 -2.79
N PHE A 146 0.82 -0.43 -3.47
CA PHE A 146 2.25 -0.28 -3.72
C PHE A 146 2.48 0.09 -5.18
N ILE A 147 3.41 1.02 -5.41
CA ILE A 147 3.84 1.45 -6.74
C ILE A 147 5.34 1.23 -6.81
N ALA A 148 5.78 0.28 -7.63
CA ALA A 148 7.19 -0.02 -7.85
C ALA A 148 7.62 0.60 -9.18
N ILE A 149 8.62 1.47 -9.14
CA ILE A 149 9.18 2.14 -10.31
C ILE A 149 10.54 1.53 -10.61
N HIS A 150 10.79 1.19 -11.87
CA HIS A 150 12.04 0.59 -12.30
C HIS A 150 12.83 1.53 -13.23
N GLY A 151 14.15 1.43 -13.18
CA GLY A 151 15.07 2.16 -14.05
C GLY A 151 16.37 1.40 -14.28
N LYS A 152 17.04 1.69 -15.39
CA LYS A 152 18.31 1.07 -15.77
C LYS A 152 19.48 1.67 -14.99
N ASP A 153 19.39 2.95 -14.66
CA ASP A 153 20.36 3.65 -13.84
C ASP A 153 19.65 4.55 -12.81
N GLU A 154 20.45 5.16 -11.93
CA GLU A 154 19.92 6.03 -10.88
C GLU A 154 19.29 7.31 -11.42
N GLU A 155 19.71 7.77 -12.60
CA GLU A 155 19.22 8.99 -13.21
C GLU A 155 17.83 8.77 -13.81
N GLU A 156 17.66 7.70 -14.57
CA GLU A 156 16.41 7.24 -15.15
C GLU A 156 15.39 6.91 -14.05
N LEU A 157 15.82 6.23 -12.98
CA LEU A 157 14.97 5.97 -11.82
C LEU A 157 14.48 7.28 -11.17
N ARG A 158 15.36 8.28 -11.06
CA ARG A 158 15.01 9.59 -10.50
C ARG A 158 14.02 10.35 -11.39
N GLN A 159 14.26 10.36 -12.69
CA GLN A 159 13.37 11.01 -13.67
C GLN A 159 11.98 10.38 -13.66
N ARG A 160 11.90 9.04 -13.71
CA ARG A 160 10.61 8.32 -13.62
C ARG A 160 9.93 8.51 -12.28
N SER A 161 10.69 8.48 -11.19
CA SER A 161 10.16 8.78 -9.86
C SER A 161 9.49 10.15 -9.85
N SER A 162 10.18 11.20 -10.29
CA SER A 162 9.62 12.56 -10.34
C SER A 162 8.33 12.62 -11.17
N LEU A 163 8.29 11.94 -12.32
CA LEU A 163 7.10 11.90 -13.17
C LEU A 163 5.91 11.24 -12.46
N VAL A 164 6.14 10.12 -11.75
CA VAL A 164 5.10 9.43 -10.98
C VAL A 164 4.64 10.26 -9.78
N GLU A 165 5.57 10.86 -9.05
CA GLU A 165 5.28 11.76 -7.93
C GLU A 165 4.40 12.93 -8.40
N ASP A 166 4.69 13.52 -9.56
CA ASP A 166 3.90 14.59 -10.16
C ASP A 166 2.49 14.13 -10.58
N ILE A 167 2.35 12.92 -11.14
CA ILE A 167 1.03 12.34 -11.46
C ILE A 167 0.20 12.15 -10.19
N LEU A 168 0.80 11.59 -9.14
CA LEU A 168 0.13 11.34 -7.86
C LEU A 168 -0.27 12.66 -7.20
N ALA A 169 0.60 13.67 -7.22
CA ALA A 169 0.33 15.00 -6.68
C ALA A 169 -0.86 15.66 -7.38
N ARG A 170 -0.93 15.62 -8.72
CA ARG A 170 -2.08 16.16 -9.49
C ARG A 170 -3.40 15.47 -9.14
N LYS A 171 -3.36 14.20 -8.76
CA LYS A 171 -4.54 13.42 -8.35
C LYS A 171 -4.87 13.57 -6.86
N GLY A 172 -4.08 14.33 -6.10
CA GLY A 172 -4.26 14.48 -4.64
C GLY A 172 -3.98 13.18 -3.87
N VAL A 173 -3.16 12.29 -4.45
CA VAL A 173 -2.78 11.02 -3.82
C VAL A 173 -1.45 11.22 -3.10
N LEU A 174 -1.47 11.01 -1.79
CA LEU A 174 -0.25 11.12 -0.98
C LEU A 174 0.43 9.77 -0.89
N HIS A 175 1.72 9.78 -1.19
CA HIS A 175 2.58 8.60 -1.25
C HIS A 175 3.85 8.84 -0.44
N ILE A 176 4.48 7.76 -0.02
CA ILE A 176 5.75 7.79 0.70
C ILE A 176 6.71 6.77 0.10
N ALA A 177 7.94 7.19 -0.16
CA ALA A 177 9.02 6.26 -0.44
C ALA A 177 9.31 5.50 0.86
N LEU A 178 9.18 4.19 0.85
CA LEU A 178 9.33 3.33 2.03
C LEU A 178 10.81 3.22 2.47
N ALA A 179 11.37 4.34 2.91
CA ALA A 179 12.77 4.44 3.29
C ALA A 179 13.08 3.49 4.45
N PHE A 180 14.18 2.75 4.35
CA PHE A 180 14.59 1.65 5.24
C PHE A 180 13.63 0.45 5.31
N ARG A 181 12.57 0.45 4.49
CA ARG A 181 11.58 -0.63 4.41
C ARG A 181 11.43 -1.17 2.99
N GLN A 182 12.36 -0.87 2.10
CA GLN A 182 12.32 -1.31 0.70
C GLN A 182 12.31 -2.84 0.56
N GLU A 183 13.04 -3.57 1.42
CA GLU A 183 12.99 -5.04 1.43
C GLU A 183 11.59 -5.58 1.78
N GLN A 184 10.98 -5.01 2.82
CA GLN A 184 9.60 -5.36 3.23
C GLN A 184 8.61 -4.96 2.13
N ALA A 185 8.86 -3.84 1.47
CA ALA A 185 8.06 -3.33 0.37
C ALA A 185 8.13 -4.27 -0.83
N LEU A 186 9.31 -4.78 -1.18
CA LEU A 186 9.50 -5.75 -2.26
C LEU A 186 8.68 -7.02 -2.02
N LYS A 187 8.79 -7.60 -0.82
CA LYS A 187 8.01 -8.79 -0.44
C LYS A 187 6.50 -8.54 -0.46
N SER A 188 6.08 -7.36 -0.02
CA SER A 188 4.66 -6.95 -0.01
C SER A 188 4.14 -6.61 -1.41
N TYR A 189 4.99 -6.08 -2.28
CA TYR A 189 4.64 -5.72 -3.66
C TYR A 189 4.43 -6.97 -4.51
N LEU A 190 5.26 -8.00 -4.32
CA LEU A 190 5.15 -9.27 -5.05
C LEU A 190 3.82 -9.98 -4.76
N PRO A 191 3.27 -10.73 -5.74
CA PRO A 191 1.99 -11.45 -5.61
C PRO A 191 2.12 -12.75 -4.79
N LEU A 192 2.88 -12.73 -3.70
CA LEU A 192 3.12 -13.88 -2.83
C LEU A 192 2.14 -13.93 -1.65
N ASN A 193 1.19 -12.99 -1.58
CA ASN A 193 0.25 -12.81 -0.47
C ASN A 193 0.95 -12.70 0.91
N ASP A 194 2.17 -12.15 0.94
CA ASP A 194 2.96 -11.92 2.15
C ASP A 194 3.08 -10.42 2.43
N LEU A 195 1.98 -9.83 2.90
CA LEU A 195 1.91 -8.40 3.21
C LEU A 195 2.67 -8.08 4.51
N LYS A 196 3.91 -7.61 4.39
CA LYS A 196 4.74 -7.18 5.54
C LYS A 196 4.41 -5.77 6.03
N ILE A 197 3.86 -4.92 5.15
CA ILE A 197 3.57 -3.51 5.43
C ILE A 197 2.06 -3.31 5.56
N MET A 198 1.54 -3.47 6.77
CA MET A 198 0.10 -3.35 7.06
C MET A 198 -0.31 -1.93 7.47
N ASP A 199 0.62 -1.11 7.95
CA ASP A 199 0.38 0.26 8.43
C ASP A 199 -0.02 1.26 7.33
N MET A 200 0.21 0.87 6.07
CA MET A 200 -0.20 1.62 4.89
C MET A 200 -1.63 1.30 4.42
N ALA A 201 -2.32 0.35 5.05
CA ALA A 201 -3.69 -0.01 4.67
C ALA A 201 -4.68 1.15 4.92
N ARG A 202 -5.57 1.40 3.97
CA ARG A 202 -6.62 2.42 4.07
C ARG A 202 -8.00 1.83 3.93
N ASN A 203 -8.92 2.40 4.69
CA ASN A 203 -10.31 1.97 4.71
C ASN A 203 -11.04 2.63 3.55
N LEU A 204 -11.51 1.84 2.59
CA LEU A 204 -12.28 2.30 1.45
C LEU A 204 -13.66 1.65 1.43
N THR A 205 -14.67 2.41 1.01
CA THR A 205 -15.99 1.85 0.64
C THR A 205 -15.86 0.98 -0.60
N SER A 206 -16.85 0.13 -0.87
CA SER A 206 -16.84 -0.75 -2.05
C SER A 206 -16.67 0.04 -3.35
N GLY A 207 -17.33 1.21 -3.47
CA GLY A 207 -17.20 2.07 -4.66
C GLY A 207 -15.79 2.65 -4.84
N ALA A 208 -15.15 3.12 -3.77
CA ALA A 208 -13.78 3.62 -3.83
C ALA A 208 -12.76 2.49 -4.08
N ALA A 209 -12.97 1.34 -3.44
CA ALA A 209 -12.19 0.12 -3.65
C ALA A 209 -12.27 -0.35 -5.12
N ALA A 210 -13.46 -0.32 -5.73
CA ALA A 210 -13.66 -0.64 -7.14
C ALA A 210 -12.90 0.32 -8.07
N CYS A 211 -12.79 1.61 -7.72
CA CYS A 211 -12.01 2.57 -8.49
C CYS A 211 -10.50 2.28 -8.47
N CYS A 212 -10.00 1.57 -7.45
CA CYS A 212 -8.61 1.11 -7.40
C CYS A 212 -8.37 -0.13 -8.26
N MET A 213 -9.40 -0.80 -8.78
CA MET A 213 -9.17 -1.91 -9.69
C MET A 213 -8.58 -1.40 -11.01
N PRO A 214 -7.62 -2.13 -11.61
CA PRO A 214 -7.02 -1.75 -12.89
C PRO A 214 -8.03 -1.97 -14.02
N LEU A 215 -8.97 -1.03 -14.17
CA LEU A 215 -9.91 -0.99 -15.27
C LEU A 215 -9.24 -0.26 -16.42
N THR A 216 -8.57 -1.01 -17.29
CA THR A 216 -8.02 -0.43 -18.51
C THR A 216 -9.18 0.01 -19.42
N THR A 217 -9.38 1.30 -19.58
CA THR A 217 -10.08 1.79 -20.77
C THR A 217 -9.09 1.64 -21.91
N SER A 218 -9.15 0.52 -22.62
CA SER A 218 -8.56 0.47 -23.94
C SER A 218 -9.33 1.49 -24.79
N ALA A 219 -8.70 2.62 -25.07
CA ALA A 219 -9.02 3.39 -26.25
C ALA A 219 -8.55 2.55 -27.46
N SER A 220 -9.21 1.41 -27.70
CA SER A 220 -9.18 0.78 -29.01
C SER A 220 -9.83 1.80 -29.94
N GLY A 221 -9.01 2.41 -30.79
CA GLY A 221 -9.43 3.37 -31.80
C GLY A 221 -10.35 2.72 -32.83
N ILE A 222 -11.59 2.43 -32.46
CA ILE A 222 -12.67 2.33 -33.43
C ILE A 222 -13.11 3.78 -33.67
N SER A 223 -12.46 4.42 -34.63
CA SER A 223 -13.07 5.52 -35.37
C SER A 223 -14.34 4.95 -35.97
N ALA A 224 -15.50 5.21 -35.35
CA ALA A 224 -16.76 5.04 -36.01
C ALA A 224 -16.84 6.12 -37.11
N ALA A 225 -16.47 5.71 -38.32
CA ALA A 225 -16.91 6.35 -39.55
C ALA A 225 -18.37 5.96 -39.83
#